data_AF-A0A528CHV5-F1
#
_entry.id   AF-A0A528CHV5-F1
#
_cell.length_a   1.000
_cell.length_b   1.000
_cell.length_c   1.000
_cell.angle_alpha   90.00
_cell.angle_beta   90.00
_cell.angle_gamma   90.00
#
_symmetry.space_group_name_H-M   'P 1'
#
loop_
_entity.id
_entity.type
_entity.pdbx_description
1 polymer ?
#
loop_
_entity_poly.entity_id
_entity_poly.type
_entity_poly.pdbx_seq_one_letter_code
_entity_poly.pdbx_strand_id
1 'polypeptide(L)'
;RKETLVERVACSAIDTPGGKAQVFTYTLPWDSMHHVAIVFGDIRDGEEVPVRLHSEDVVTDVFGTSHRLDGIMKSMGERRRGVIVYLREGSVGVAHQERNRPAAGDREDHEEARRRESEWREIGLGAQILKDLGISSINLIASRERHYVGLEGFGIHIANTEIL
;
A
#
# COMPACT_ATOMS: atom_id res chain seq x y z
N ARG A 1 -4.82 -23.86 4.12
CA ARG A 1 -5.17 -23.09 2.90
C ARG A 1 -5.56 -21.70 3.40
N LYS A 2 -4.72 -20.66 3.23
CA LYS A 2 -5.11 -19.27 3.59
C LYS A 2 -6.20 -18.85 2.60
N GLU A 3 -7.37 -18.47 3.10
CA GLU A 3 -8.44 -17.93 2.26
C GLU A 3 -7.98 -16.60 1.67
N THR A 4 -8.22 -16.40 0.37
CA THR A 4 -8.07 -15.10 -0.27
C THR A 4 -9.34 -14.30 0.02
N LEU A 5 -9.18 -13.14 0.62
CA LEU A 5 -10.27 -12.31 1.14
C LEU A 5 -10.51 -11.07 0.27
N VAL A 6 -9.63 -10.81 -0.69
CA VAL A 6 -9.74 -9.68 -1.62
C VAL A 6 -10.42 -10.11 -2.91
N GLU A 7 -11.30 -9.26 -3.42
CA GLU A 7 -11.94 -9.42 -4.72
C GLU A 7 -11.66 -8.20 -5.59
N ARG A 8 -11.19 -8.44 -6.82
CA ARG A 8 -11.00 -7.39 -7.83
C ARG A 8 -12.33 -7.09 -8.52
N VAL A 9 -12.85 -5.89 -8.33
CA VAL A 9 -14.20 -5.50 -8.79
C VAL A 9 -14.20 -4.61 -10.03
N ALA A 10 -13.10 -3.92 -10.32
CA ALA A 10 -13.00 -3.05 -11.48
C ALA A 10 -11.55 -2.90 -11.97
N CYS A 11 -11.42 -2.56 -13.26
CA CYS A 11 -10.17 -2.19 -13.90
C CYS A 11 -10.42 -1.06 -14.90
N SER A 12 -9.60 -0.02 -14.90
CA SER A 12 -9.67 1.06 -15.89
C SER A 12 -8.32 1.71 -16.16
N ALA A 13 -8.20 2.39 -17.30
CA ALA A 13 -7.04 3.21 -17.63
C ALA A 13 -7.17 4.62 -17.04
N ILE A 14 -6.09 5.16 -16.49
CA ILE A 14 -6.05 6.51 -15.94
C ILE A 14 -4.80 7.28 -16.39
N ASP A 15 -4.89 8.61 -16.33
CA ASP A 15 -3.76 9.52 -16.44
C ASP A 15 -3.28 9.92 -15.06
N THR A 16 -1.96 9.87 -14.86
CA THR A 16 -1.30 10.19 -13.58
C THR A 16 -0.12 11.12 -13.82
N PRO A 17 0.48 11.70 -12.77
CA PRO A 17 1.76 12.41 -12.88
C PRO A 17 2.90 11.57 -13.49
N GLY A 18 2.81 10.23 -13.42
CA GLY A 18 3.73 9.29 -14.07
C GLY A 18 3.30 8.84 -15.47
N GLY A 19 2.29 9.47 -16.06
CA GLY A 19 1.72 9.08 -17.35
C GLY A 19 0.59 8.05 -17.23
N LYS A 20 0.37 7.27 -18.30
CA LYS A 20 -0.71 6.28 -18.39
C LYS A 20 -0.47 5.12 -17.44
N ALA A 21 -1.50 4.77 -16.66
CA ALA A 21 -1.48 3.63 -15.75
C ALA A 21 -2.79 2.81 -15.85
N GLN A 22 -2.78 1.62 -15.28
CA GLN A 22 -3.98 0.83 -15.03
C GLN A 22 -4.32 0.93 -13.54
N VAL A 23 -5.56 1.21 -13.20
CA VAL A 23 -6.05 1.12 -11.83
C VAL A 23 -6.92 -0.12 -11.67
N PHE A 24 -6.64 -0.89 -10.63
CA PHE A 24 -7.41 -2.05 -10.21
C PHE A 24 -8.06 -1.76 -8.87
N THR A 25 -9.37 -1.97 -8.77
CA THR A 25 -10.13 -1.73 -7.55
C THR A 25 -10.41 -3.06 -6.84
N TYR A 26 -10.15 -3.08 -5.54
CA TYR A 26 -10.32 -4.24 -4.67
C TYR A 26 -11.31 -3.96 -3.54
N THR A 27 -12.10 -4.96 -3.20
CA THR A 27 -13.01 -4.93 -2.04
C THR A 27 -12.79 -6.14 -1.14
N LEU A 28 -13.34 -6.09 0.07
CA LEU A 28 -13.41 -7.18 1.02
C LEU A 28 -14.89 -7.52 1.28
N PRO A 29 -15.26 -8.80 1.52
CA PRO A 29 -16.67 -9.19 1.73
C PRO A 29 -17.36 -8.49 2.91
N TRP A 30 -16.59 -7.96 3.86
CA TRP A 30 -17.08 -7.30 5.08
C TRP A 30 -16.66 -5.82 5.19
N ASP A 31 -16.02 -5.26 4.16
CA ASP A 31 -15.65 -3.86 4.14
C ASP A 31 -16.37 -3.15 2.99
N SER A 32 -16.99 -2.01 3.31
CA SER A 32 -17.57 -1.11 2.30
C SER A 32 -16.50 -0.30 1.56
N MET A 33 -15.26 -0.32 2.04
CA MET A 33 -14.16 0.44 1.48
C MET A 33 -13.54 -0.28 0.28
N HIS A 34 -13.31 0.49 -0.78
CA HIS A 34 -12.53 0.04 -1.91
C HIS A 34 -11.07 0.46 -1.74
N HIS A 35 -10.15 -0.47 -1.98
CA HIS A 35 -8.72 -0.20 -2.10
C HIS A 35 -8.33 -0.18 -3.58
N VAL A 36 -7.20 0.45 -3.91
CA VAL A 36 -6.76 0.50 -5.31
C VAL A 36 -5.30 0.11 -5.46
N ALA A 37 -5.00 -0.58 -6.55
CA ALA A 37 -3.64 -0.78 -7.02
C ALA A 37 -3.46 -0.07 -8.36
N ILE A 38 -2.45 0.80 -8.44
CA ILE A 38 -2.09 1.53 -9.66
C ILE A 38 -0.85 0.87 -10.25
N VAL A 39 -0.99 0.32 -11.45
CA VAL A 39 0.05 -0.42 -12.16
C VAL A 39 0.59 0.43 -13.31
N PHE A 40 1.90 0.61 -13.29
CA PHE A 40 2.66 1.32 -14.31
C PHE A 40 3.39 0.31 -15.20
N GLY A 41 3.04 0.29 -16.49
CA GLY A 41 3.67 -0.55 -17.50
C GLY A 41 3.54 -2.06 -17.26
N ASP A 42 4.64 -2.81 -17.40
CA ASP A 42 4.61 -4.29 -17.42
C ASP A 42 5.16 -4.90 -16.13
N ILE A 43 4.36 -5.75 -15.50
CA ILE A 43 4.65 -6.45 -14.23
C ILE A 43 4.42 -7.97 -14.33
N ARG A 44 4.20 -8.51 -15.54
CA ARG A 44 3.70 -9.89 -15.75
C ARG A 44 4.65 -11.01 -15.34
N ASP A 45 5.94 -10.71 -15.26
CA ASP A 45 6.96 -11.63 -14.73
C ASP A 45 6.88 -11.80 -13.22
N GLY A 46 6.26 -10.85 -12.49
CA GLY A 46 6.02 -10.94 -11.06
C GLY A 46 7.27 -10.77 -10.17
N GLU A 47 8.44 -10.56 -10.76
CA GLU A 47 9.73 -10.55 -10.07
C GLU A 47 10.31 -9.15 -9.87
N GLU A 48 10.84 -8.86 -8.68
CA GLU A 48 11.53 -7.62 -8.32
C GLU A 48 10.75 -6.34 -8.71
N VAL A 49 9.42 -6.41 -8.63
CA VAL A 49 8.53 -5.32 -9.04
C VAL A 49 8.70 -4.14 -8.07
N PRO A 50 8.95 -2.90 -8.53
CA PRO A 50 8.93 -1.73 -7.65
C PRO A 50 7.54 -1.55 -7.04
N VAL A 51 7.43 -1.62 -5.72
CA VAL A 51 6.15 -1.57 -5.01
C VAL A 51 6.16 -0.52 -3.92
N ARG A 52 5.12 0.31 -3.91
CA ARG A 52 4.79 1.20 -2.79
C ARG A 52 3.50 0.71 -2.13
N LEU A 53 3.59 0.26 -0.88
CA LEU A 53 2.42 0.07 -0.02
C LEU A 53 2.16 1.40 0.70
N HIS A 54 1.05 2.06 0.38
CA HIS A 54 0.72 3.39 0.87
C HIS A 54 -0.61 3.38 1.61
N SER A 55 -0.58 3.67 2.91
CA SER A 55 -1.79 3.90 3.71
C SER A 55 -2.35 5.29 3.37
N GLU A 56 -3.66 5.37 3.14
CA GLU A 56 -4.35 6.62 2.76
C GLU A 56 -4.16 7.72 3.79
N ASP A 57 -3.67 8.88 3.33
CA ASP A 57 -3.71 10.12 4.08
C ASP A 57 -4.18 11.22 3.14
N VAL A 58 -5.50 11.38 3.02
CA VAL A 58 -6.13 12.37 2.12
C VAL A 58 -5.60 13.79 2.37
N VAL A 59 -5.32 14.14 3.63
CA VAL A 59 -4.83 15.48 3.98
C VAL A 59 -3.46 15.72 3.35
N THR A 60 -2.55 14.75 3.46
CA THR A 60 -1.20 14.88 2.91
C THR A 60 -1.16 14.62 1.40
N ASP A 61 -1.89 13.62 0.92
CA ASP A 61 -1.84 13.14 -0.47
C ASP A 61 -2.55 14.09 -1.45
N VAL A 62 -3.62 14.76 -1.01
CA VAL A 62 -4.44 15.63 -1.88
C VAL A 62 -4.25 17.11 -1.56
N PHE A 63 -4.21 17.47 -0.28
CA PHE A 63 -4.15 18.87 0.17
C PHE A 63 -2.78 19.29 0.69
N GLY A 64 -1.86 18.35 0.86
CA GLY A 64 -0.54 18.59 1.39
C GLY A 64 0.38 19.26 0.38
N THR A 65 1.42 19.92 0.89
CA THR A 65 2.48 20.51 0.07
C THR A 65 3.54 19.49 -0.38
N SER A 66 3.42 18.24 0.08
CA SER A 66 4.37 17.17 -0.21
C SER A 66 3.95 16.36 -1.43
N HIS A 67 4.72 16.46 -2.51
CA HIS A 67 4.49 15.72 -3.76
C HIS A 67 5.22 14.37 -3.80
N ARG A 68 5.34 13.68 -2.66
CA ARG A 68 6.10 12.42 -2.57
C ARG A 68 5.49 11.32 -3.43
N LEU A 69 4.16 11.19 -3.42
CA LEU A 69 3.46 10.21 -4.26
C LEU A 69 3.64 10.52 -5.75
N ASP A 70 3.63 11.80 -6.13
CA ASP A 70 3.91 12.23 -7.50
C ASP A 70 5.32 11.84 -7.96
N GLY A 71 6.33 11.99 -7.09
CA GLY A 71 7.69 11.56 -7.37
C GLY A 71 7.80 10.06 -7.60
N ILE A 72 7.13 9.26 -6.77
CA ILE A 72 7.06 7.81 -6.93
C ILE A 72 6.37 7.44 -8.25
N MET A 73 5.21 8.05 -8.54
CA MET A 73 4.48 7.81 -9.80
C MET A 73 5.33 8.14 -11.02
N LYS A 74 6.04 9.27 -11.01
CA LYS A 74 6.98 9.66 -12.09
C LYS A 74 8.08 8.62 -12.29
N SER A 75 8.74 8.22 -11.21
CA SER A 75 9.80 7.20 -11.26
C SER A 75 9.28 5.86 -11.82
N MET A 76 8.11 5.39 -11.37
CA MET A 76 7.50 4.15 -11.90
C MET A 76 7.07 4.29 -13.37
N GLY A 77 6.55 5.46 -13.75
CA GLY A 77 6.19 5.80 -15.11
C GLY A 77 7.40 5.78 -16.07
N GLU A 78 8.50 6.40 -15.66
CA GLU A 78 9.77 6.41 -16.42
C GLU A 78 10.34 5.00 -16.59
N ARG A 79 10.32 4.19 -15.52
CA ARG A 79 10.73 2.76 -15.56
C ARG A 79 9.75 1.89 -16.35
N ARG A 80 8.54 2.39 -16.63
CA ARG A 80 7.40 1.64 -17.19
C ARG A 80 7.15 0.34 -16.42
N ARG A 81 7.33 0.41 -15.10
CA ARG A 81 7.26 -0.74 -14.21
C ARG A 81 7.06 -0.27 -12.78
N GLY A 82 5.99 -0.74 -12.16
CA GLY A 82 5.78 -0.59 -10.72
C GLY A 82 4.32 -0.65 -10.32
N VAL A 83 4.09 -0.81 -9.02
CA VAL A 83 2.76 -0.85 -8.43
C VAL A 83 2.69 0.03 -7.19
N ILE A 84 1.68 0.89 -7.12
CA ILE A 84 1.29 1.57 -5.89
C ILE A 84 0.03 0.89 -5.38
N VAL A 85 0.08 0.27 -4.21
CA VAL A 85 -1.10 -0.22 -3.50
C VAL A 85 -1.53 0.86 -2.51
N TYR A 86 -2.65 1.50 -2.79
CA TYR A 86 -3.24 2.55 -1.96
C TYR A 86 -4.31 1.94 -1.05
N LEU A 87 -3.94 1.74 0.20
CA LEU A 87 -4.75 1.12 1.23
C LEU A 87 -5.57 2.18 1.95
N ARG A 88 -6.85 2.27 1.59
CA ARG A 88 -7.81 3.17 2.21
C ARG A 88 -8.14 2.77 3.65
N GLU A 89 -8.18 3.73 4.55
CA GLU A 89 -8.61 3.56 5.94
C GLU A 89 -9.93 4.33 6.16
N GLY A 90 -10.82 3.83 7.01
CA GLY A 90 -12.10 4.49 7.33
C GLY A 90 -11.98 5.84 8.07
N SER A 91 -10.76 6.36 8.25
CA SER A 91 -10.46 7.63 8.90
C SER A 91 -9.72 8.56 7.95
N VAL A 92 -10.34 9.71 7.64
CA VAL A 92 -9.88 10.70 6.65
C VAL A 92 -8.62 11.44 7.12
N GLY A 93 -7.47 10.78 7.24
CA GLY A 93 -6.18 11.37 7.64
C GLY A 93 -6.08 11.89 9.09
N VAL A 94 -7.21 12.19 9.76
CA VAL A 94 -7.24 12.77 11.11
C VAL A 94 -6.83 11.75 12.18
N ALA A 95 -7.28 10.49 12.04
CA ALA A 95 -6.94 9.46 13.03
C ALA A 95 -5.45 9.10 13.00
N HIS A 96 -4.76 9.27 11.87
CA HIS A 96 -3.33 8.96 11.78
C HIS A 96 -2.48 9.98 12.56
N GLN A 97 -2.93 11.24 12.64
CA GLN A 97 -2.27 12.27 13.47
C GLN A 97 -2.52 12.09 14.97
N GLU A 98 -3.74 11.70 15.38
CA GLU A 98 -4.00 11.41 16.81
C GLU A 98 -3.23 10.19 17.30
N ARG A 99 -3.06 9.14 16.46
CA ARG A 99 -2.22 7.95 16.76
C ARG A 99 -0.72 8.25 16.90
N ASN A 100 -0.26 9.46 16.58
CA ASN A 100 1.14 9.89 16.69
C ASN A 100 1.39 10.84 17.88
N ARG A 101 0.37 11.17 18.68
CA ARG A 101 0.56 11.94 19.92
C ARG A 101 0.71 10.96 21.08
N PRO A 102 1.82 10.93 21.82
CA PRO A 102 1.89 10.14 23.04
C PRO A 102 0.85 10.70 24.02
N ALA A 103 -0.19 9.91 24.30
CA ALA A 103 -1.14 10.20 25.35
C ALA A 103 -0.43 10.03 26.69
N ALA A 104 -0.33 11.10 27.47
CA ALA A 104 0.24 11.04 28.80
C ALA A 104 -0.64 10.16 29.72
N GLY A 105 -0.18 8.94 30.00
CA GLY A 105 -0.60 8.10 31.13
C GLY A 105 -1.08 6.69 30.76
N ASP A 106 -0.39 5.67 31.30
CA ASP A 106 -0.78 4.26 31.61
C ASP A 106 -1.72 3.47 30.67
N ARG A 107 -1.99 3.97 29.45
CA ARG A 107 -2.77 3.32 28.39
C ARG A 107 -1.92 2.85 27.20
N GLU A 108 -0.59 3.00 27.29
CA GLU A 108 0.36 2.79 26.20
C GLU A 108 0.32 1.36 25.64
N ASP A 109 0.16 0.34 26.50
CA ASP A 109 0.12 -1.08 26.08
C ASP A 109 -1.05 -1.42 25.13
N HIS A 110 -2.20 -0.75 25.29
CA HIS A 110 -3.39 -1.01 24.47
C HIS A 110 -3.33 -0.29 23.11
N GLU A 111 -2.75 0.89 23.05
CA GLU A 111 -2.62 1.67 21.80
C GLU A 111 -1.57 1.08 20.88
N GLU A 112 -0.42 0.67 21.42
CA GLU A 112 0.64 0.01 20.63
C GLU A 112 0.19 -1.35 20.09
N ALA A 113 -0.57 -2.12 20.85
CA ALA A 113 -1.14 -3.38 20.38
C ALA A 113 -2.14 -3.17 19.24
N ARG A 114 -3.05 -2.21 19.38
CA ARG A 114 -4.02 -1.85 18.32
C ARG A 114 -3.34 -1.33 17.06
N ARG A 115 -2.27 -0.54 17.22
CA ARG A 115 -1.47 -0.03 16.10
C ARG A 115 -0.81 -1.16 15.34
N ARG A 116 -0.16 -2.10 16.05
CA ARG A 116 0.42 -3.29 15.43
C ARG A 116 -0.63 -4.09 14.69
N GLU A 117 -1.79 -4.36 15.29
CA GLU A 117 -2.88 -5.08 14.61
C GLU A 117 -3.35 -4.41 13.31
N SER A 118 -3.47 -3.07 13.30
CA SER A 118 -3.82 -2.31 12.08
C SER A 118 -2.74 -2.49 11.01
N GLU A 119 -1.47 -2.32 11.38
CA GLU A 119 -0.33 -2.50 10.49
C GLU A 119 -0.29 -3.93 9.91
N TRP A 120 -0.56 -4.97 10.71
CA TRP A 120 -0.64 -6.36 10.24
C TRP A 120 -1.77 -6.59 9.25
N ARG A 121 -2.93 -5.96 9.44
CA ARG A 121 -4.06 -6.06 8.48
C ARG A 121 -3.73 -5.37 7.17
N GLU A 122 -3.14 -4.18 7.21
CA GLU A 122 -2.68 -3.44 6.02
C GLU A 122 -1.66 -4.27 5.23
N ILE A 123 -0.68 -4.87 5.91
CA ILE A 123 0.32 -5.74 5.30
C ILE A 123 -0.34 -6.97 4.66
N GLY A 124 -1.26 -7.64 5.37
CA GLY A 124 -1.95 -8.82 4.87
C GLY A 124 -2.88 -8.53 3.68
N LEU A 125 -3.51 -7.36 3.66
CA LEU A 125 -4.34 -6.90 2.55
C LEU A 125 -3.48 -6.56 1.33
N GLY A 126 -2.43 -5.76 1.52
CA GLY A 126 -1.50 -5.40 0.46
C GLY A 126 -0.86 -6.64 -0.17
N ALA A 127 -0.46 -7.62 0.63
CA ALA A 127 0.11 -8.87 0.14
C ALA A 127 -0.86 -9.67 -0.74
N GLN A 128 -2.14 -9.71 -0.38
CA GLN A 128 -3.16 -10.41 -1.18
C GLN A 128 -3.44 -9.70 -2.50
N ILE A 129 -3.45 -8.36 -2.50
CA ILE A 129 -3.56 -7.56 -3.71
C ILE A 129 -2.37 -7.83 -4.65
N LEU A 130 -1.14 -7.80 -4.13
CA LEU A 130 0.06 -8.12 -4.92
C LEU A 130 0.01 -9.52 -5.52
N LYS A 131 -0.49 -10.49 -4.75
CA LYS A 131 -0.65 -11.86 -5.23
C LYS A 131 -1.70 -11.99 -6.34
N ASP A 132 -2.82 -11.26 -6.26
CA ASP A 132 -3.82 -11.21 -7.34
C ASP A 132 -3.22 -10.60 -8.63
N LEU A 133 -2.32 -9.62 -8.49
CA LEU A 133 -1.58 -9.05 -9.61
C LEU A 133 -0.50 -9.99 -10.18
N GLY A 134 -0.29 -11.17 -9.59
CA GLY A 134 0.70 -12.16 -10.03
C GLY A 134 2.13 -11.86 -9.56
N ILE A 135 2.30 -11.02 -8.55
CA ILE A 135 3.61 -10.63 -8.03
C ILE A 135 4.08 -11.63 -6.97
N SER A 136 5.32 -12.08 -7.10
CA SER A 136 6.01 -13.02 -6.20
C SER A 136 7.18 -12.37 -5.48
N SER A 137 7.81 -11.34 -6.06
CA SER A 137 8.88 -10.58 -5.40
C SER A 137 8.85 -9.09 -5.72
N ILE A 138 9.28 -8.29 -4.74
CA ILE A 138 9.16 -6.82 -4.78
C ILE A 138 10.45 -6.09 -4.41
N ASN A 139 10.63 -4.94 -5.04
CA ASN A 139 11.52 -3.87 -4.62
C ASN A 139 10.69 -2.82 -3.88
N LEU A 140 10.68 -2.89 -2.56
CA LEU A 140 9.81 -2.10 -1.71
C LEU A 140 10.30 -0.64 -1.60
N ILE A 141 9.40 0.32 -1.83
CA ILE A 141 9.64 1.76 -1.66
C ILE A 141 8.99 2.22 -0.35
N ALA A 142 9.78 2.45 0.69
CA ALA A 142 9.31 2.82 2.02
C ALA A 142 9.70 4.27 2.39
N SER A 143 8.88 4.93 3.22
CA SER A 143 9.18 6.30 3.72
C SER A 143 9.90 6.33 5.06
N ARG A 144 10.09 5.17 5.68
CA ARG A 144 10.85 4.97 6.90
C ARG A 144 11.26 3.51 6.96
N GLU A 145 12.31 3.20 7.71
CA GLU A 145 12.64 1.82 8.02
C GLU A 145 11.44 1.17 8.71
N ARG A 146 10.75 0.29 7.96
CA ARG A 146 9.67 -0.53 8.48
C ARG A 146 10.05 -1.98 8.24
N HIS A 147 10.00 -2.77 9.29
CA HIS A 147 10.07 -4.22 9.17
C HIS A 147 8.70 -4.71 8.69
N TYR A 148 8.56 -4.95 7.38
CA TYR A 148 7.38 -5.63 6.82
C TYR A 148 7.46 -7.14 7.09
N VAL A 149 7.50 -7.49 8.38
CA VAL A 149 7.46 -8.87 8.84
C VAL A 149 6.06 -9.38 8.51
N GLY A 150 5.95 -10.33 7.58
CA GLY A 150 4.66 -10.92 7.21
C GLY A 150 4.43 -11.12 5.73
N LEU A 151 5.01 -10.29 4.84
CA LEU A 151 4.86 -10.42 3.38
C LEU A 151 5.32 -11.80 2.88
N GLU A 152 6.43 -12.31 3.42
CA GLU A 152 6.93 -13.66 3.11
C GLU A 152 5.92 -14.76 3.47
N GLY A 153 5.17 -14.57 4.55
CA GLY A 153 4.10 -15.48 4.98
C GLY A 153 2.87 -15.47 4.04
N PHE A 154 2.82 -14.55 3.08
CA PHE A 154 1.85 -14.52 1.98
C PHE A 154 2.45 -14.97 0.65
N GLY A 155 3.73 -15.34 0.63
CA GLY A 155 4.47 -15.76 -0.57
C GLY A 155 5.03 -14.59 -1.37
N ILE A 156 5.23 -13.42 -0.76
CA ILE A 156 5.85 -12.25 -1.39
C ILE A 156 7.25 -12.05 -0.81
N HIS A 157 8.28 -12.19 -1.63
CA HIS A 157 9.67 -11.96 -1.25
C HIS A 157 10.06 -10.48 -1.42
N ILE A 158 10.76 -9.90 -0.45
CA ILE A 158 11.30 -8.54 -0.56
C ILE A 158 12.76 -8.65 -1.01
N ALA A 159 13.02 -8.37 -2.29
CA ALA A 159 14.36 -8.44 -2.88
C ALA A 159 15.23 -7.24 -2.44
N ASN A 160 14.64 -6.05 -2.38
CA ASN A 160 15.31 -4.84 -1.93
C ASN A 160 14.32 -3.89 -1.23
N THR A 161 14.85 -3.00 -0.38
CA THR A 161 14.09 -1.89 0.22
C THR A 161 14.79 -0.57 -0.07
N GLU A 162 14.11 0.32 -0.78
CA GLU A 162 14.52 1.69 -1.07
C GLU A 162 13.80 2.64 -0.08
N ILE A 163 14.57 3.45 0.65
CA ILE A 163 14.04 4.44 1.59
C ILE A 163 14.05 5.83 0.91
N LEU A 164 12.89 6.49 0.89
CA LEU A 164 12.68 7.85 0.37
C LEU A 164 12.60 8.91 1.47
#